data_AF-A0A2V2YNM2-F1
#
_entry.id   AF-A0A2V2YNM2-F1
#
_cell.length_a   1.000
_cell.length_b   1.000
_cell.length_c   1.000
_cell.angle_alpha   90.00
_cell.angle_beta   90.00
_cell.angle_gamma   90.00
#
_symmetry.space_group_name_H-M   'P 1'
#
loop_
_entity.id
_entity.type
_entity.pdbx_description
1 polymer ?
#
loop_
_entity_poly.entity_id
_entity_poly.type
_entity_poly.pdbx_seq_one_letter_code
_entity_poly.pdbx_strand_id
1 'polypeptide(L)'
;MKRIWSACVILIFSAVLISGCGNASDDEEIGNTEPTNEVVQDVVSETVDSGSAEAGEASLDADVDQNGVSEHIVLSGEDQNQDGFTLKLGDASVVVEEAVGVDGKLALVKLNPETTLIAVPESGPSSDDATWFFAYRDQTIIPVGKLEGKGDQLIFLGDGTVTSSRVRGQILHTWFHDQTYRLTAQDEWEPIKQDLYEMNTRVKALVELTLQKTRTNKSESFTLHPGDEAVIKACDDKEWCLVQKGSQEGWFAVDDFNTIRSLNMTSDQVFDGLNFAD
;
A
#
# COMPACT_ATOMS: atom_id res chain seq x y z
N MET A 1 -43.31 32.49 24.01
CA MET A 1 -42.48 32.69 25.22
C MET A 1 -41.30 31.71 25.12
N LYS A 2 -40.07 32.19 24.87
CA LYS A 2 -38.95 32.24 25.84
C LYS A 2 -38.61 30.83 26.40
N ARG A 3 -37.43 30.24 26.24
CA ARG A 3 -36.06 30.80 26.19
C ARG A 3 -35.07 29.89 25.43
N ILE A 4 -34.09 30.56 24.83
CA ILE A 4 -32.76 30.14 24.35
C ILE A 4 -31.82 29.98 25.54
N TRP A 5 -30.90 29.00 25.52
CA TRP A 5 -29.61 29.09 26.23
C TRP A 5 -28.46 28.62 25.32
N SER A 6 -27.59 29.59 24.99
CA SER A 6 -26.23 29.42 24.50
C SER A 6 -25.26 29.29 25.69
N ALA A 7 -24.19 28.52 25.53
CA ALA A 7 -22.93 28.66 26.26
C ALA A 7 -21.82 28.29 25.26
N CYS A 8 -21.10 29.24 24.66
CA CYS A 8 -20.05 30.14 25.18
C CYS A 8 -18.74 29.39 25.54
N VAL A 9 -17.79 29.52 24.61
CA VAL A 9 -16.39 29.08 24.66
C VAL A 9 -15.59 30.02 25.57
N ILE A 10 -14.68 29.47 26.38
CA ILE A 10 -13.59 30.24 27.00
C ILE A 10 -12.28 29.47 26.80
N LEU A 11 -11.39 30.04 25.98
CA LEU A 11 -9.97 29.72 25.87
C LEU A 11 -9.21 30.54 26.92
N ILE A 12 -8.34 29.89 27.70
CA ILE A 12 -7.42 30.57 28.61
C ILE A 12 -6.02 30.50 28.03
N PHE A 13 -5.50 31.65 27.59
CA PHE A 13 -4.08 31.90 27.38
C PHE A 13 -3.50 32.45 28.69
N SER A 14 -2.45 31.83 29.22
CA SER A 14 -1.61 32.43 30.26
C SER A 14 -0.21 32.61 29.71
N ALA A 15 0.12 33.86 29.41
CA ALA A 15 1.48 34.34 29.22
C ALA A 15 2.04 34.75 30.60
N VAL A 16 3.27 34.35 30.92
CA VAL A 16 4.04 34.86 32.05
C VAL A 16 5.38 35.38 31.52
N LEU A 17 5.61 36.66 31.79
CA LEU A 17 6.80 37.49 31.58
C LEU A 17 6.76 38.45 32.80
N ILE A 18 7.79 38.85 33.55
CA ILE A 18 9.26 38.88 33.52
C ILE A 18 9.71 39.09 34.99
N SER A 19 10.95 38.74 35.34
CA SER A 19 11.96 39.69 35.89
C SER A 19 12.83 39.12 37.01
N GLY A 20 14.14 39.34 36.91
CA GLY A 20 15.02 39.36 38.09
C GLY A 20 16.50 39.03 37.86
N CYS A 21 17.28 40.03 37.44
CA CYS A 21 18.72 40.30 37.61
C CYS A 21 19.69 39.29 38.25
N GLY A 22 20.91 39.20 37.69
CA GLY A 22 22.13 38.90 38.47
C GLY A 22 23.34 38.48 37.62
N ASN A 23 24.42 39.27 37.65
CA ASN A 23 25.67 39.13 36.91
C ASN A 23 26.52 37.90 37.27
N ALA A 24 27.31 37.45 36.28
CA ALA A 24 28.78 37.31 36.28
C ALA A 24 29.27 35.93 35.81
N SER A 25 30.06 35.99 34.73
CA SER A 25 31.15 35.10 34.29
C SER A 25 31.16 33.65 34.77
N ASP A 26 31.09 32.71 33.82
CA ASP A 26 32.10 31.67 33.66
C ASP A 26 32.02 31.10 32.23
N ASP A 27 33.19 30.88 31.63
CA ASP A 27 33.38 30.23 30.34
C ASP A 27 32.99 28.75 30.43
N GLU A 28 31.98 28.31 29.67
CA GLU A 28 31.78 26.89 29.36
C GLU A 28 31.41 26.70 27.88
N GLU A 29 32.14 25.78 27.24
CA GLU A 29 31.90 25.27 25.90
C GLU A 29 30.45 24.77 25.75
N ILE A 30 29.66 25.41 24.89
CA ILE A 30 28.40 24.82 24.43
C ILE A 30 28.74 23.88 23.27
N GLY A 31 28.93 22.60 23.62
CA GLY A 31 28.86 21.49 22.69
C GLY A 31 27.53 21.50 21.96
N ASN A 32 27.61 21.64 20.64
CA ASN A 32 26.51 21.55 19.71
C ASN A 32 25.98 20.11 19.73
N THR A 33 24.95 19.83 20.52
CA THR A 33 24.25 18.55 20.47
C THR A 33 23.20 18.63 19.37
N GLU A 34 23.54 18.07 18.22
CA GLU A 34 22.57 17.78 17.17
C GLU A 34 21.49 16.84 17.74
N PRO A 35 20.20 17.09 17.47
CA PRO A 35 19.18 16.10 17.76
C PRO A 35 19.35 14.93 16.80
N THR A 36 19.92 13.83 17.30
CA THR A 36 19.90 12.55 16.60
C THR A 36 18.45 12.09 16.49
N ASN A 37 17.88 12.22 15.29
CA ASN A 37 16.68 11.49 14.90
C ASN A 37 17.05 10.00 14.87
N GLU A 38 16.95 9.33 16.01
CA GLU A 38 16.80 7.88 16.04
C GLU A 38 15.41 7.56 15.49
N VAL A 39 15.38 7.20 14.21
CA VAL A 39 14.26 6.48 13.61
C VAL A 39 14.27 5.10 14.27
N VAL A 40 13.39 4.91 15.25
CA VAL A 40 13.07 3.58 15.78
C VAL A 40 12.31 2.83 14.68
N GLN A 41 13.05 2.13 13.82
CA GLN A 41 12.49 1.07 12.98
C GLN A 41 12.37 -0.20 13.83
N ASP A 42 11.24 -0.35 14.51
CA ASP A 42 10.74 -1.66 14.95
C ASP A 42 9.38 -1.86 14.27
N VAL A 43 9.39 -2.22 12.98
CA VAL A 43 8.23 -2.81 12.32
C VAL A 43 8.35 -4.30 12.50
N VAL A 44 7.79 -4.80 13.59
CA VAL A 44 7.68 -6.23 13.85
C VAL A 44 6.43 -6.74 13.13
N SER A 45 6.58 -7.20 11.88
CA SER A 45 5.57 -8.00 11.21
C SER A 45 5.62 -9.42 11.78
N GLU A 46 4.99 -9.64 12.94
CA GLU A 46 4.88 -10.98 13.50
C GLU A 46 3.77 -11.76 12.76
N THR A 47 4.18 -12.72 11.93
CA THR A 47 3.31 -13.84 11.58
C THR A 47 3.17 -14.66 12.86
N VAL A 48 1.98 -14.70 13.45
CA VAL A 48 1.79 -15.22 14.81
C VAL A 48 1.72 -16.75 14.81
N ASP A 49 1.21 -17.34 13.73
CA ASP A 49 1.22 -18.80 13.53
C ASP A 49 1.04 -19.14 12.04
N SER A 50 1.58 -20.27 11.60
CA SER A 50 1.48 -20.75 10.22
C SER A 50 1.34 -22.27 10.17
N GLY A 51 0.30 -22.76 9.48
CA GLY A 51 0.10 -24.19 9.21
C GLY A 51 0.58 -24.59 7.82
N SER A 52 1.15 -25.80 7.66
CA SER A 52 1.42 -26.40 6.34
C SER A 52 0.67 -27.72 6.17
N ALA A 53 0.11 -27.93 4.98
CA ALA A 53 -0.71 -29.11 4.65
C ALA A 53 0.11 -30.41 4.51
N GLU A 54 -0.46 -31.52 4.99
CA GLU A 54 -0.29 -32.84 4.37
C GLU A 54 -1.57 -33.13 3.57
N ALA A 55 -1.43 -33.30 2.25
CA ALA A 55 -2.51 -33.62 1.30
C ALA A 55 -3.76 -32.71 1.34
N GLY A 56 -3.71 -31.58 0.64
CA GLY A 56 -4.91 -30.82 0.21
C GLY A 56 -5.68 -30.07 1.30
N GLU A 57 -5.27 -30.17 2.55
CA GLU A 57 -5.93 -29.52 3.69
C GLU A 57 -4.87 -28.89 4.62
N ALA A 58 -5.04 -27.62 4.96
CA ALA A 58 -4.25 -26.93 5.97
C ALA A 58 -5.13 -26.57 7.15
N SER A 59 -4.61 -26.75 8.37
CA SER A 59 -5.35 -26.45 9.59
C SER A 59 -4.48 -25.73 10.62
N LEU A 60 -5.13 -24.95 11.49
CA LEU A 60 -4.52 -24.24 12.60
C LEU A 60 -5.52 -24.13 13.75
N ASP A 61 -5.05 -24.25 14.98
CA ASP A 61 -5.83 -23.92 16.18
C ASP A 61 -5.37 -22.56 16.72
N ALA A 62 -6.27 -21.58 16.76
CA ALA A 62 -5.92 -20.24 17.24
C ALA A 62 -7.16 -19.46 17.70
N ASP A 63 -6.96 -18.54 18.65
CA ASP A 63 -7.99 -17.62 19.15
C ASP A 63 -8.07 -16.40 18.22
N VAL A 64 -8.94 -16.47 17.20
CA VAL A 64 -9.02 -15.47 16.13
C VAL A 64 -9.79 -14.24 16.57
N ASP A 65 -10.86 -14.43 17.33
CA ASP A 65 -11.72 -13.34 17.83
C ASP A 65 -11.27 -12.78 19.20
N GLN A 66 -10.17 -13.30 19.74
CA GLN A 66 -9.54 -12.89 21.01
C GLN A 66 -10.45 -13.08 22.23
N ASN A 67 -11.33 -14.09 22.20
CA ASN A 67 -12.24 -14.39 23.29
C ASN A 67 -11.62 -15.30 24.39
N GLY A 68 -10.39 -15.77 24.18
CA GLY A 68 -9.66 -16.68 25.07
C GLY A 68 -9.87 -18.17 24.80
N VAL A 69 -10.60 -18.53 23.74
CA VAL A 69 -10.85 -19.89 23.26
C VAL A 69 -10.27 -20.01 21.86
N SER A 70 -9.53 -21.08 21.59
CA SER A 70 -9.01 -21.32 20.25
C SER A 70 -10.07 -21.94 19.35
N GLU A 71 -10.20 -21.41 18.14
CA GLU A 71 -10.94 -22.01 17.04
C GLU A 71 -10.08 -22.97 16.22
N HIS A 72 -10.69 -24.08 15.78
CA HIS A 72 -10.09 -24.96 14.80
C HIS A 72 -10.40 -24.44 13.39
N ILE A 73 -9.38 -23.92 12.72
CA ILE A 73 -9.42 -23.34 11.38
C ILE A 73 -9.03 -24.42 10.39
N VAL A 74 -9.85 -24.64 9.37
CA VAL A 74 -9.59 -25.61 8.30
C VAL A 74 -9.74 -24.94 6.94
N LEU A 75 -8.66 -24.94 6.17
CA LEU A 75 -8.63 -24.61 4.76
C LEU A 75 -8.62 -25.90 3.94
N SER A 76 -9.61 -26.05 3.08
CA SER A 76 -9.74 -27.19 2.16
C SER A 76 -9.98 -26.70 0.73
N GLY A 77 -9.41 -27.37 -0.26
CA GLY A 77 -9.57 -27.00 -1.66
C GLY A 77 -9.09 -28.12 -2.58
N GLU A 78 -9.74 -28.27 -3.73
CA GLU A 78 -9.42 -29.34 -4.69
C GLU A 78 -8.12 -29.00 -5.45
N ASP A 79 -7.00 -29.54 -4.95
CA ASP A 79 -5.73 -29.84 -5.63
C ASP A 79 -5.33 -28.96 -6.83
N GLN A 80 -4.40 -28.02 -6.63
CA GLN A 80 -3.42 -27.39 -7.55
C GLN A 80 -3.84 -26.90 -8.96
N ASN A 81 -5.05 -27.19 -9.44
CA ASN A 81 -5.48 -27.04 -10.83
C ASN A 81 -6.96 -26.60 -10.97
N GLN A 82 -7.66 -26.30 -9.88
CA GLN A 82 -9.02 -25.77 -9.93
C GLN A 82 -9.21 -24.57 -9.02
N ASP A 83 -10.18 -23.74 -9.42
CA ASP A 83 -10.48 -22.47 -8.79
C ASP A 83 -11.20 -22.70 -7.45
N GLY A 84 -10.82 -21.91 -6.45
CA GLY A 84 -11.53 -21.78 -5.21
C GLY A 84 -10.99 -22.59 -4.02
N PHE A 85 -11.57 -22.32 -2.86
CA PHE A 85 -11.34 -23.01 -1.60
C PHE A 85 -12.53 -22.86 -0.65
N THR A 86 -12.55 -23.70 0.38
CA THR A 86 -13.47 -23.62 1.51
C THR A 86 -12.67 -23.36 2.79
N LEU A 87 -13.05 -22.33 3.54
CA LEU A 87 -12.52 -22.02 4.87
C LEU A 87 -13.60 -22.31 5.92
N LYS A 88 -13.24 -23.06 6.97
CA LYS A 88 -14.13 -23.44 8.07
C LYS A 88 -13.53 -23.07 9.42
N LEU A 89 -14.37 -22.55 10.30
CA LEU A 89 -14.07 -22.26 11.70
C LEU A 89 -15.26 -22.72 12.55
N GLY A 90 -15.11 -23.82 13.28
CA GLY A 90 -16.23 -24.43 14.00
C GLY A 90 -17.39 -24.79 13.04
N ASP A 91 -18.59 -24.27 13.33
CA ASP A 91 -19.78 -24.46 12.48
C ASP A 91 -19.86 -23.46 11.32
N ALA A 92 -19.01 -22.42 11.31
CA ALA A 92 -18.97 -21.42 10.25
C ALA A 92 -18.17 -21.92 9.05
N SER A 93 -18.62 -21.58 7.84
CA SER A 93 -17.96 -21.95 6.59
C SER A 93 -18.17 -20.87 5.54
N VAL A 94 -17.14 -20.60 4.74
CA VAL A 94 -17.22 -19.78 3.52
C VAL A 94 -16.56 -20.52 2.36
N VAL A 95 -17.15 -20.37 1.17
CA VAL A 95 -16.61 -20.88 -0.09
C VAL A 95 -16.20 -19.69 -0.94
N VAL A 96 -14.97 -19.69 -1.43
CA VAL A 96 -14.48 -18.74 -2.44
C VAL A 96 -14.31 -19.53 -3.72
N GLU A 97 -14.99 -19.16 -4.80
CA GLU A 97 -14.94 -19.90 -6.07
C GLU A 97 -13.91 -19.32 -7.06
N GLU A 98 -13.50 -18.07 -6.88
CA GLU A 98 -12.66 -17.33 -7.85
C GLU A 98 -11.17 -17.27 -7.47
N ALA A 99 -10.75 -18.06 -6.48
CA ALA A 99 -9.35 -18.12 -6.07
C ALA A 99 -8.55 -18.98 -7.06
N VAL A 100 -7.37 -18.55 -7.49
CA VAL A 100 -6.58 -19.27 -8.51
C VAL A 100 -5.22 -19.64 -7.96
N GLY A 101 -4.92 -20.94 -7.91
CA GLY A 101 -3.62 -21.42 -7.42
C GLY A 101 -3.42 -21.18 -5.93
N VAL A 102 -4.40 -21.57 -5.11
CA VAL A 102 -4.33 -21.49 -3.64
C VAL A 102 -3.16 -22.33 -3.12
N ASP A 103 -2.33 -21.74 -2.26
CA ASP A 103 -1.05 -22.34 -1.85
C ASP A 103 -1.22 -23.53 -0.87
N GLY A 104 -2.44 -23.82 -0.41
CA GLY A 104 -2.71 -24.80 0.64
C GLY A 104 -2.07 -24.39 1.98
N LYS A 105 -2.00 -23.08 2.23
CA LYS A 105 -1.46 -22.48 3.46
C LYS A 105 -2.46 -21.48 4.02
N LEU A 106 -2.38 -21.27 5.32
CA LEU A 106 -3.07 -20.19 5.99
C LEU A 106 -2.15 -19.59 7.04
N ALA A 107 -2.38 -18.32 7.36
CA ALA A 107 -1.68 -17.62 8.42
C ALA A 107 -2.66 -16.73 9.21
N LEU A 108 -2.33 -16.44 10.46
CA LEU A 108 -2.95 -15.34 11.18
C LEU A 108 -2.08 -14.10 11.08
N VAL A 109 -2.71 -13.00 10.72
CA VAL A 109 -2.08 -11.69 10.63
C VAL A 109 -2.71 -10.75 11.63
N LYS A 110 -1.87 -10.15 12.47
CA LYS A 110 -2.31 -9.14 13.42
C LYS A 110 -2.24 -7.77 12.77
N LEU A 111 -3.39 -7.20 12.44
CA LEU A 111 -3.47 -5.90 11.78
C LEU A 111 -3.29 -4.76 12.81
N ASN A 112 -3.79 -4.96 14.02
CA ASN A 112 -3.61 -4.10 15.19
C ASN A 112 -3.90 -4.92 16.48
N PRO A 113 -3.76 -4.37 17.70
CA PRO A 113 -4.03 -5.10 18.94
C PRO A 113 -5.40 -5.79 19.00
N GLU A 114 -6.43 -5.20 18.39
CA GLU A 114 -7.83 -5.64 18.47
C GLU A 114 -8.28 -6.44 17.24
N THR A 115 -7.47 -6.49 16.19
CA THR A 115 -7.87 -7.07 14.89
C THR A 115 -6.85 -8.11 14.42
N THR A 116 -7.29 -9.36 14.42
CA THR A 116 -6.61 -10.49 13.78
C THR A 116 -7.41 -10.90 12.55
N LEU A 117 -6.72 -11.16 11.44
CA LEU A 117 -7.31 -11.67 10.22
C LEU A 117 -6.70 -13.03 9.87
N ILE A 118 -7.47 -13.83 9.15
CA ILE A 118 -7.01 -15.07 8.52
C ILE A 118 -6.59 -14.71 7.10
N ALA A 119 -5.35 -15.05 6.75
CA ALA A 119 -4.77 -14.82 5.44
C ALA A 119 -4.64 -16.16 4.69
N VAL A 120 -5.17 -16.22 3.47
CA VAL A 120 -5.08 -17.38 2.57
C VAL A 120 -4.39 -16.93 1.27
N PRO A 121 -3.09 -17.22 1.10
CA PRO A 121 -2.34 -16.83 -0.09
C PRO A 121 -2.69 -17.70 -1.31
N GLU A 122 -2.68 -17.05 -2.46
CA GLU A 122 -2.78 -17.65 -3.79
C GLU A 122 -1.63 -17.15 -4.67
N SER A 123 -1.17 -18.00 -5.58
CA SER A 123 -0.10 -17.65 -6.52
C SER A 123 -0.61 -17.01 -7.82
N GLY A 124 -1.91 -17.16 -8.12
CA GLY A 124 -2.53 -16.63 -9.33
C GLY A 124 -1.94 -17.19 -10.64
N PRO A 125 -2.51 -16.83 -11.80
CA PRO A 125 -1.86 -17.05 -13.09
C PRO A 125 -0.62 -16.14 -13.21
N SER A 126 0.40 -16.56 -13.97
CA SER A 126 1.55 -15.72 -14.32
C SER A 126 2.35 -15.09 -13.16
N SER A 127 2.23 -15.62 -11.93
CA SER A 127 2.81 -15.04 -10.70
C SER A 127 2.11 -13.76 -10.23
N ASP A 128 0.82 -13.62 -10.54
CA ASP A 128 -0.09 -12.62 -9.96
C ASP A 128 -0.48 -13.04 -8.53
N ASP A 129 0.53 -13.05 -7.66
CA ASP A 129 0.38 -13.39 -6.26
C ASP A 129 -0.68 -12.51 -5.59
N ALA A 130 -1.55 -13.11 -4.78
CA ALA A 130 -2.54 -12.39 -4.01
C ALA A 130 -2.85 -13.09 -2.69
N THR A 131 -3.52 -12.40 -1.78
CA THR A 131 -3.91 -12.96 -0.49
C THR A 131 -5.35 -12.58 -0.16
N TRP A 132 -6.16 -13.60 0.13
CA TRP A 132 -7.51 -13.45 0.64
C TRP A 132 -7.49 -13.22 2.16
N PHE A 133 -8.34 -12.33 2.63
CA PHE A 133 -8.48 -11.98 4.04
C PHE A 133 -9.88 -12.26 4.56
N PHE A 134 -9.94 -12.79 5.77
CA PHE A 134 -11.18 -13.06 6.49
C PHE A 134 -11.06 -12.59 7.93
N ALA A 135 -12.12 -11.97 8.44
CA ALA A 135 -12.32 -11.75 9.87
C ALA A 135 -13.24 -12.84 10.43
N TYR A 136 -13.15 -13.06 11.74
CA TYR A 136 -14.07 -13.95 12.46
C TYR A 136 -14.66 -13.19 13.64
N ARG A 137 -15.98 -13.00 13.64
CA ARG A 137 -16.71 -12.27 14.70
C ARG A 137 -18.07 -12.90 14.90
N ASP A 138 -18.51 -12.96 16.15
CA ASP A 138 -19.84 -13.49 16.50
C ASP A 138 -20.12 -14.86 15.83
N GLN A 139 -19.12 -15.75 15.87
CA GLN A 139 -19.16 -17.08 15.25
C GLN A 139 -19.43 -17.09 13.74
N THR A 140 -19.09 -16.01 13.05
CA THR A 140 -19.29 -15.84 11.61
C THR A 140 -17.98 -15.48 10.92
N ILE A 141 -17.71 -16.11 9.78
CA ILE A 141 -16.60 -15.75 8.90
C ILE A 141 -17.05 -14.60 8.01
N ILE A 142 -16.32 -13.49 8.05
CA ILE A 142 -16.59 -12.27 7.28
C ILE A 142 -15.50 -12.15 6.21
N PRO A 143 -15.83 -12.27 4.91
CA PRO A 143 -14.88 -11.99 3.83
C PRO A 143 -14.49 -10.52 3.86
N VAL A 144 -13.19 -10.25 4.01
CA VAL A 144 -12.66 -8.88 3.99
C VAL A 144 -12.30 -8.44 2.57
N GLY A 145 -11.92 -9.41 1.75
CA GLY A 145 -11.52 -9.22 0.36
C GLY A 145 -10.09 -9.66 0.11
N LYS A 146 -9.57 -9.27 -1.06
CA LYS A 146 -8.28 -9.71 -1.59
C LYS A 146 -7.35 -8.52 -1.79
N LEU A 147 -6.07 -8.70 -1.48
CA LEU A 147 -5.01 -7.76 -1.86
C LEU A 147 -3.99 -8.45 -2.76
N GLU A 148 -3.45 -7.71 -3.72
CA GLU A 148 -2.30 -8.14 -4.52
C GLU A 148 -1.08 -8.33 -3.60
N GLY A 149 -0.32 -9.39 -3.84
CA GLY A 149 0.84 -9.80 -3.08
C GLY A 149 0.59 -10.96 -2.10
N LYS A 150 1.67 -11.65 -1.73
CA LYS A 150 1.70 -12.68 -0.69
C LYS A 150 3.00 -12.63 0.13
N GLY A 151 2.94 -13.14 1.36
CA GLY A 151 4.12 -13.24 2.22
C GLY A 151 4.78 -11.88 2.48
N ASP A 152 6.06 -11.77 2.18
CA ASP A 152 6.88 -10.56 2.39
C ASP A 152 6.49 -9.37 1.50
N GLN A 153 5.63 -9.59 0.50
CA GLN A 153 5.08 -8.53 -0.34
C GLN A 153 3.99 -7.71 0.38
N LEU A 154 3.47 -8.23 1.50
CA LEU A 154 2.46 -7.60 2.34
C LEU A 154 3.05 -7.24 3.71
N ILE A 155 3.13 -5.95 3.99
CA ILE A 155 3.71 -5.42 5.23
C ILE A 155 2.59 -4.92 6.13
N PHE A 156 2.35 -5.63 7.24
CA PHE A 156 1.39 -5.24 8.27
C PHE A 156 2.06 -4.28 9.25
N LEU A 157 1.52 -3.07 9.39
CA LEU A 157 2.13 -2.00 10.18
C LEU A 157 1.71 -1.99 11.65
N GLY A 158 0.76 -2.84 12.05
CA GLY A 158 0.27 -2.96 13.43
C GLY A 158 -0.64 -1.81 13.89
N ASP A 159 -0.93 -0.85 13.01
CA ASP A 159 -1.75 0.33 13.29
C ASP A 159 -3.15 0.29 12.63
N GLY A 160 -3.54 -0.86 12.07
CA GLY A 160 -4.76 -0.99 11.29
C GLY A 160 -4.56 -0.98 9.78
N THR A 161 -3.31 -0.87 9.31
CA THR A 161 -2.99 -0.78 7.88
C THR A 161 -2.02 -1.87 7.39
N VAL A 162 -2.07 -2.12 6.08
CA VAL A 162 -1.21 -3.04 5.36
C VAL A 162 -0.73 -2.40 4.07
N THR A 163 0.55 -2.55 3.74
CA THR A 163 1.11 -2.11 2.46
C THR A 163 1.38 -3.31 1.57
N SER A 164 0.81 -3.30 0.36
CA SER A 164 1.20 -4.20 -0.72
C SER A 164 2.26 -3.53 -1.58
N SER A 165 3.32 -4.25 -1.91
CA SER A 165 4.40 -3.84 -2.83
C SER A 165 4.22 -4.37 -4.25
N ARG A 166 3.04 -4.91 -4.57
CA ARG A 166 2.75 -5.63 -5.81
C ARG A 166 1.54 -5.10 -6.56
N VAL A 167 1.08 -3.88 -6.25
CA VAL A 167 -0.06 -3.31 -6.98
C VAL A 167 0.36 -2.95 -8.40
N ARG A 168 -0.29 -3.55 -9.39
CA ARG A 168 0.00 -3.29 -10.80
C ARG A 168 -0.44 -1.89 -11.20
N GLY A 169 0.49 -1.13 -11.78
CA GLY A 169 0.17 0.17 -12.35
C GLY A 169 -0.76 0.06 -13.55
N GLN A 170 -1.67 1.02 -13.67
CA GLN A 170 -2.77 1.04 -14.63
C GLN A 170 -2.44 1.75 -15.93
N ILE A 171 -1.29 2.43 -16.01
CA ILE A 171 -0.87 3.16 -17.21
C ILE A 171 0.60 2.98 -17.55
N LEU A 172 0.96 3.48 -18.73
CA LEU A 172 2.26 3.57 -19.37
C LEU A 172 2.87 2.23 -19.84
N HIS A 173 3.06 1.28 -18.94
CA HIS A 173 3.68 -0.02 -19.19
C HIS A 173 3.36 -0.99 -18.05
N THR A 174 3.98 -2.16 -18.00
CA THR A 174 3.88 -3.08 -16.84
C THR A 174 4.89 -2.69 -15.78
N TRP A 175 4.38 -2.25 -14.63
CA TRP A 175 5.14 -1.90 -13.44
C TRP A 175 4.28 -2.15 -12.19
N PHE A 176 4.93 -2.15 -11.04
CA PHE A 176 4.29 -2.36 -9.75
C PHE A 176 4.68 -1.23 -8.80
N HIS A 177 3.79 -0.89 -7.89
CA HIS A 177 4.03 0.11 -6.87
C HIS A 177 3.48 -0.30 -5.51
N ASP A 178 3.94 0.40 -4.49
CA ASP A 178 3.41 0.27 -3.15
C ASP A 178 2.02 0.92 -3.07
N GLN A 179 1.10 0.26 -2.37
CA GLN A 179 -0.20 0.80 -2.00
C GLN A 179 -0.55 0.37 -0.58
N THR A 180 -0.82 1.35 0.28
CA THR A 180 -1.29 1.10 1.63
C THR A 180 -2.81 1.04 1.67
N TYR A 181 -3.36 0.06 2.38
CA TYR A 181 -4.78 -0.13 2.60
C TYR A 181 -5.08 -0.03 4.09
N ARG A 182 -6.28 0.45 4.41
CA ARG A 182 -6.85 0.39 5.75
C ARG A 182 -8.08 -0.50 5.74
N LEU A 183 -8.32 -1.20 6.85
CA LEU A 183 -9.58 -1.92 7.05
C LEU A 183 -10.67 -0.92 7.48
N THR A 184 -11.80 -0.91 6.77
CA THR A 184 -12.94 -0.06 7.13
C THR A 184 -13.78 -0.68 8.26
N ALA A 185 -14.69 0.11 8.83
CA ALA A 185 -15.66 -0.40 9.81
C ALA A 185 -16.68 -1.39 9.23
N GLN A 186 -16.67 -1.60 7.91
CA GLN A 186 -17.51 -2.56 7.19
C GLN A 186 -16.74 -3.84 6.83
N ASP A 187 -15.50 -3.99 7.33
CA ASP A 187 -14.61 -5.10 6.99
C ASP A 187 -14.23 -5.15 5.52
N GLU A 188 -13.96 -3.99 4.93
CA GLU A 188 -13.49 -3.90 3.54
C GLU A 188 -12.13 -3.22 3.48
N TRP A 189 -11.28 -3.63 2.54
CA TRP A 189 -10.05 -2.91 2.25
C TRP A 189 -10.34 -1.60 1.52
N GLU A 190 -9.85 -0.49 2.06
CA GLU A 190 -9.89 0.81 1.39
C GLU A 190 -8.46 1.30 1.12
N PRO A 191 -8.09 1.59 -0.14
CA PRO A 191 -6.78 2.14 -0.46
C PRO A 191 -6.65 3.56 0.11
N ILE A 192 -5.55 3.80 0.81
CA ILE A 192 -5.15 5.14 1.24
C ILE A 192 -4.65 5.89 0.01
N LYS A 193 -5.39 6.92 -0.40
CA LYS A 193 -5.10 7.68 -1.62
C LYS A 193 -3.73 8.34 -1.56
N GLN A 194 -2.95 8.11 -2.61
CA GLN A 194 -1.69 8.80 -2.87
C GLN A 194 -1.85 9.69 -4.11
N ASP A 195 -1.12 10.81 -4.14
CA ASP A 195 -1.11 11.69 -5.31
C ASP A 195 -0.21 11.12 -6.43
N LEU A 196 0.87 10.45 -6.04
CA LEU A 196 1.87 9.87 -6.91
C LEU A 196 2.42 8.57 -6.32
N TYR A 197 2.73 7.64 -7.20
CA TYR A 197 3.40 6.37 -6.94
C TYR A 197 4.76 6.39 -7.61
N GLU A 198 5.78 5.94 -6.89
CA GLU A 198 7.14 5.85 -7.43
C GLU A 198 7.24 4.72 -8.47
N MET A 199 7.85 5.02 -9.60
CA MET A 199 8.03 4.10 -10.73
C MET A 199 9.52 3.89 -11.05
N ASN A 200 10.33 4.95 -10.97
CA ASN A 200 11.78 4.94 -11.16
C ASN A 200 12.27 4.17 -12.42
N THR A 201 11.50 4.19 -13.50
CA THR A 201 11.82 3.47 -14.73
C THR A 201 12.78 4.27 -15.60
N ARG A 202 13.93 3.69 -15.93
CA ARG A 202 14.91 4.30 -16.84
C ARG A 202 14.47 4.10 -18.27
N VAL A 203 14.47 5.18 -19.05
CA VAL A 203 14.05 5.16 -20.45
C VAL A 203 15.01 5.95 -21.34
N LYS A 204 14.96 5.65 -22.62
CA LYS A 204 15.59 6.44 -23.67
C LYS A 204 14.54 6.96 -24.63
N ALA A 205 14.51 8.27 -24.87
CA ALA A 205 13.57 8.88 -25.80
C ALA A 205 13.88 8.44 -27.24
N LEU A 206 12.86 7.98 -27.96
CA LEU A 206 12.94 7.59 -29.37
C LEU A 206 12.50 8.70 -30.32
N VAL A 207 11.63 9.58 -29.84
CA VAL A 207 11.11 10.76 -30.54
C VAL A 207 11.27 12.00 -29.67
N GLU A 208 11.02 13.17 -30.27
CA GLU A 208 10.97 14.41 -29.51
C GLU A 208 9.69 14.47 -28.65
N LEU A 209 9.83 14.77 -27.35
CA LEU A 209 8.71 14.92 -26.43
C LEU A 209 8.88 16.18 -25.59
N THR A 210 8.01 17.17 -25.81
CA THR A 210 7.94 18.38 -24.98
C THR A 210 7.10 18.12 -23.73
N LEU A 211 7.69 18.38 -22.56
CA LEU A 211 7.09 18.15 -21.25
C LEU A 211 6.49 19.43 -20.67
N GLN A 212 5.48 19.28 -19.80
CA GLN A 212 4.80 20.37 -19.10
C GLN A 212 5.46 20.67 -17.74
N LYS A 213 5.38 21.92 -17.28
CA LYS A 213 5.89 22.30 -15.94
C LYS A 213 5.09 21.68 -14.81
N THR A 214 3.78 21.58 -14.97
CA THR A 214 2.87 20.96 -13.99
C THR A 214 1.76 20.20 -14.71
N ARG A 215 1.03 19.36 -13.98
CA ARG A 215 -0.14 18.61 -14.46
C ARG A 215 -1.31 19.49 -14.92
N THR A 216 -1.35 20.76 -14.50
CA THR A 216 -2.46 21.69 -14.79
C THR A 216 -2.05 22.85 -15.70
N ASN A 217 -0.75 23.11 -15.84
CA ASN A 217 -0.22 24.21 -16.63
C ASN A 217 0.49 23.66 -17.87
N LYS A 218 -0.11 23.92 -19.04
CA LYS A 218 0.41 23.51 -20.35
C LYS A 218 1.69 24.21 -20.79
N SER A 219 2.23 25.14 -19.99
CA SER A 219 3.53 25.74 -20.28
C SER A 219 4.63 24.69 -20.28
N GLU A 220 5.53 24.80 -21.25
CA GLU A 220 6.63 23.86 -21.46
C GLU A 220 7.66 23.94 -20.32
N SER A 221 8.16 22.79 -19.88
CA SER A 221 9.29 22.65 -18.95
C SER A 221 10.60 22.51 -19.72
N PHE A 222 10.75 21.37 -20.41
CA PHE A 222 11.86 21.07 -21.30
C PHE A 222 11.43 20.02 -22.32
N THR A 223 12.29 19.77 -23.29
CA THR A 223 12.05 18.79 -24.35
C THR A 223 13.08 17.67 -24.24
N LEU A 224 12.60 16.44 -24.31
CA LEU A 224 13.44 15.26 -24.57
C LEU A 224 13.64 15.15 -26.07
N HIS A 225 14.89 14.99 -26.50
CA HIS A 225 15.24 14.73 -27.88
C HIS A 225 15.55 13.23 -28.08
N PRO A 226 15.42 12.71 -29.31
CA PRO A 226 15.80 11.33 -29.62
C PRO A 226 17.22 11.02 -29.14
N GLY A 227 17.36 9.93 -28.40
CA GLY A 227 18.62 9.50 -27.82
C GLY A 227 18.86 9.94 -26.38
N ASP A 228 18.07 10.87 -25.84
CA ASP A 228 18.18 11.30 -24.46
C ASP A 228 17.81 10.18 -23.49
N GLU A 229 18.62 10.01 -22.44
CA GLU A 229 18.31 9.16 -21.30
C GLU A 229 17.55 9.96 -20.23
N ALA A 230 16.50 9.37 -19.67
CA ALA A 230 15.68 9.97 -18.62
C ALA A 230 15.17 8.90 -17.63
N VAL A 231 14.58 9.36 -16.53
CA VAL A 231 13.89 8.50 -15.56
C VAL A 231 12.45 8.95 -15.44
N ILE A 232 11.51 8.03 -15.65
CA ILE A 232 10.11 8.22 -15.31
C ILE A 232 10.00 7.93 -13.81
N LYS A 233 10.00 8.99 -13.01
CA LYS A 233 10.14 8.89 -11.55
C LYS A 233 8.89 8.39 -10.89
N ALA A 234 7.74 8.93 -11.29
CA ALA A 234 6.48 8.71 -10.61
C ALA A 234 5.30 8.89 -11.55
N CYS A 235 4.18 8.32 -11.17
CA CYS A 235 2.92 8.42 -11.88
C CYS A 235 1.75 8.59 -10.90
N ASP A 236 0.69 9.29 -11.30
CA ASP A 236 -0.56 9.35 -10.51
C ASP A 236 -1.47 8.13 -10.74
N ASP A 237 -0.99 7.18 -11.53
CA ASP A 237 -1.64 5.95 -11.95
C ASP A 237 -2.98 6.14 -12.67
N LYS A 238 -3.18 7.32 -13.28
CA LYS A 238 -4.39 7.68 -14.02
C LYS A 238 -4.12 8.31 -15.36
N GLU A 239 -3.25 9.31 -15.38
CA GLU A 239 -2.89 9.98 -16.62
C GLU A 239 -1.52 10.65 -16.58
N TRP A 240 -0.98 11.06 -15.43
CA TRP A 240 0.23 11.88 -15.39
C TRP A 240 1.47 11.10 -14.97
N CYS A 241 2.55 11.25 -15.72
CA CYS A 241 3.87 10.75 -15.39
C CYS A 241 4.88 11.90 -15.25
N LEU A 242 5.70 11.85 -14.20
CA LEU A 242 6.81 12.75 -13.95
C LEU A 242 8.11 12.17 -14.52
N VAL A 243 8.79 12.95 -15.36
CA VAL A 243 10.09 12.59 -15.94
C VAL A 243 11.17 13.50 -15.42
N GLN A 244 12.34 12.92 -15.18
CA GLN A 244 13.56 13.63 -14.82
C GLN A 244 14.68 13.37 -15.83
N LYS A 245 15.38 14.44 -16.23
CA LYS A 245 16.64 14.39 -16.98
C LYS A 245 17.64 15.34 -16.30
N GLY A 246 18.68 14.78 -15.68
CA GLY A 246 19.61 15.57 -14.85
C GLY A 246 18.86 16.30 -13.72
N SER A 247 18.95 17.62 -13.68
CA SER A 247 18.21 18.45 -12.71
C SER A 247 16.86 18.96 -13.20
N GLN A 248 16.44 18.61 -14.41
CA GLN A 248 15.17 19.06 -15.01
C GLN A 248 14.07 18.03 -14.76
N GLU A 249 12.88 18.52 -14.45
CA GLU A 249 11.68 17.70 -14.26
C GLU A 249 10.52 18.24 -15.09
N GLY A 250 9.67 17.34 -15.58
CA GLY A 250 8.56 17.69 -16.47
C GLY A 250 7.54 16.58 -16.57
N TRP A 251 6.32 16.96 -16.91
CA TRP A 251 5.17 16.08 -16.95
C TRP A 251 4.75 15.76 -18.38
N PHE A 252 4.36 14.51 -18.61
CA PHE A 252 3.57 14.15 -19.79
C PHE A 252 2.32 13.40 -19.35
N ALA A 253 1.32 13.40 -20.22
CA ALA A 253 0.08 12.68 -19.97
C ALA A 253 -0.04 11.44 -20.86
N VAL A 254 -0.67 10.41 -20.31
CA VAL A 254 -1.02 9.15 -20.93
C VAL A 254 -2.55 9.07 -20.99
N ASP A 255 -3.05 8.66 -22.14
CA ASP A 255 -4.44 8.27 -22.37
C ASP A 255 -4.51 6.76 -22.53
N ASP A 256 -5.66 6.20 -22.15
CA ASP A 256 -5.87 4.75 -22.05
C ASP A 256 -4.74 4.09 -21.24
N PHE A 257 -4.30 2.88 -21.64
CA PHE A 257 -3.18 2.22 -20.99
C PHE A 257 -1.85 2.90 -21.32
N ASN A 258 -1.54 3.22 -22.59
CA ASN A 258 -0.17 3.59 -22.97
C ASN A 258 -0.02 4.67 -24.05
N THR A 259 -1.05 5.46 -24.36
CA THR A 259 -0.96 6.47 -25.43
C THR A 259 -0.45 7.81 -24.89
N ILE A 260 0.70 8.30 -25.35
CA ILE A 260 1.22 9.63 -24.96
C ILE A 260 0.40 10.74 -25.63
N ARG A 261 -0.41 11.44 -24.82
CA ARG A 261 -1.47 12.39 -25.27
C ARG A 261 -0.98 13.45 -26.25
N SER A 262 0.19 14.02 -26.02
CA SER A 262 0.72 15.12 -26.85
C SER A 262 1.17 14.66 -28.25
N LEU A 263 1.48 13.37 -28.41
CA LEU A 263 2.01 12.79 -29.64
C LEU A 263 1.01 11.85 -30.33
N ASN A 264 0.00 11.36 -29.60
CA ASN A 264 -0.90 10.30 -30.06
C ASN A 264 -0.11 9.07 -30.57
N MET A 265 0.90 8.69 -29.79
CA MET A 265 1.79 7.55 -30.01
C MET A 265 1.78 6.66 -28.78
N THR A 266 1.97 5.36 -28.95
CA THR A 266 2.10 4.46 -27.81
C THR A 266 3.43 4.68 -27.09
N SER A 267 3.49 4.41 -25.80
CA SER A 267 4.66 4.69 -24.97
C SER A 267 5.91 3.94 -25.44
N ASP A 268 5.78 2.75 -26.02
CA ASP A 268 6.87 1.97 -26.63
C ASP A 268 7.43 2.58 -27.93
N GLN A 269 6.64 3.42 -28.61
CA GLN A 269 7.11 4.21 -29.75
C GLN A 269 7.85 5.48 -29.30
N VAL A 270 7.58 5.95 -28.09
CA VAL A 270 8.16 7.18 -27.53
C VAL A 270 9.40 6.89 -26.68
N PHE A 271 9.41 5.75 -25.99
CA PHE A 271 10.44 5.37 -25.04
C PHE A 271 10.91 3.94 -25.27
N ASP A 272 12.23 3.76 -25.32
CA ASP A 272 12.90 2.48 -25.15
C ASP A 272 13.17 2.23 -23.66
N GLY A 273 13.16 0.97 -23.23
CA GLY A 273 13.34 0.55 -21.82
C GLY A 273 12.05 0.26 -21.04
N LEU A 274 10.88 0.35 -21.69
CA LEU A 274 9.60 -0.06 -21.10
C LEU A 274 9.40 -1.58 -21.18
N ASN A 275 8.57 -2.11 -20.28
CA ASN A 275 8.24 -3.54 -20.19
C ASN A 275 6.74 -3.74 -20.36
N PHE A 276 6.33 -4.69 -21.20
CA PHE A 276 4.94 -5.08 -21.43
C PHE A 276 4.84 -6.58 -21.23
N ALA A 277 4.51 -6.98 -20.01
CA ALA A 277 4.22 -8.37 -19.66
C ALA A 277 2.71 -8.47 -19.40
N ASP A 278 2.10 -9.55 -19.87
CA ASP A 278 0.68 -9.83 -19.61
C ASP A 278 0.51 -10.42 -18.21
#